data_AF-A0A0C2S8S3-F1
#
_entry.id   AF-A0A0C2S8S3-F1
#
_cell.length_a   1.000
_cell.length_b   1.000
_cell.length_c   1.000
_cell.angle_alpha   90.00
_cell.angle_beta   90.00
_cell.angle_gamma   90.00
#
_symmetry.space_group_name_H-M   'P 1'
#
loop_
_entity.id
_entity.type
_entity.pdbx_description
1 polymer ?
#
loop_
_entity_poly.entity_id
_entity_poly.type
_entity_poly.pdbx_seq_one_letter_code
_entity_poly.pdbx_strand_id
1 'polypeptide(L)'
;MNFSQGHTPQSRAGLSTSHAASEAHRDAISHALKEALKAKLDAPDAHNGYGSPTSEEYRHNLAIVHEAVQRVALLPAALLPEDLPLSDVLVVSRDLTRATLSDKIIKFDKAKIDVILKKARKSLDLLGDFPNLPPLSTELGPPRHFDYGATIKRVRIGVLIELSTIPLYLYAMHSVKPQDEGLRVRALLRGIVQQEMLHLALCGNLLSALGGSVALYDPRVVPIYPATLLCSKIPAHLEALNTGSLGRFMEIEAPVDATHPSSRTDDRGVLASQYESIGQLYEDVVLSVRGLEDQQFTNNLNNQFVGQDFFGDQLFAITDKSTALKALATIIEQGEGNLSVEDSHYEVFSKLYSGPSPDVYKAPVNPKTEDYELDPYVYRLSLSYDAAYCYLLQTIQRVWQTENISDRLQLLRNIHGIMSSVLTPLAELLIQQEFKDGCAAPCFDYYPMQDSVARNPLVPVELHKALAREVEAAATVAPSDNEIGAAAQIAAAKAADGVKDASAKANDAAPESADAKKAKDIAEKVESVADGLETKDVAEIVELAIQIGKDAVQVAIHTQAAARIGTKINIKAAREAADAAVQVKEAGEAAGKAAGHASEKALLERLKCYIEDNLYPPY
;
A
#
# COMPACT_ATOMS: atom_id res chain seq x y z
N MET A 1 18.01 -64.78 31.22
CA MET A 1 17.22 -66.01 31.47
C MET A 1 15.74 -65.65 31.47
N ASN A 2 14.98 -66.23 30.52
CA ASN A 2 13.57 -66.71 30.52
C ASN A 2 12.56 -66.20 31.59
N PHE A 3 11.23 -66.14 31.39
CA PHE A 3 10.24 -66.03 30.28
C PHE A 3 8.84 -65.99 30.97
N SER A 4 7.78 -65.60 30.22
CA SER A 4 6.32 -65.88 30.42
C SER A 4 5.46 -64.67 30.84
N GLN A 5 4.64 -64.04 29.98
CA GLN A 5 3.39 -64.45 29.29
C GLN A 5 2.12 -64.54 30.16
N GLY A 6 1.09 -63.77 29.75
CA GLY A 6 -0.33 -63.90 30.12
C GLY A 6 -1.20 -62.95 29.28
N HIS A 7 -2.07 -63.50 28.42
CA HIS A 7 -2.88 -62.82 27.39
C HIS A 7 -4.40 -62.74 27.74
N THR A 8 -5.03 -61.59 27.42
CA THR A 8 -6.41 -61.34 26.85
C THR A 8 -7.67 -61.62 27.69
N PRO A 9 -8.88 -61.02 27.40
CA PRO A 9 -9.34 -60.38 26.14
C PRO A 9 -10.12 -59.05 26.18
N GLN A 10 -10.19 -58.41 25.00
CA GLN A 10 -10.98 -57.24 24.60
C GLN A 10 -12.49 -57.54 24.43
N SER A 11 -13.35 -56.53 24.63
CA SER A 11 -14.74 -56.49 24.16
C SER A 11 -14.93 -55.54 22.97
N ARG A 12 -15.45 -56.10 21.87
CA ARG A 12 -15.95 -55.47 20.63
C ARG A 12 -17.23 -54.65 20.87
N ALA A 13 -17.27 -53.41 20.37
CA ALA A 13 -18.44 -52.80 19.71
C ALA A 13 -18.02 -51.45 19.09
N GLY A 14 -18.05 -51.31 17.75
CA GLY A 14 -17.75 -50.04 17.07
C GLY A 14 -17.33 -50.11 15.59
N LEU A 15 -17.12 -51.30 15.02
CA LEU A 15 -16.78 -51.49 13.59
C LEU A 15 -18.05 -51.89 12.81
N SER A 16 -18.75 -50.94 12.21
CA SER A 16 -19.74 -51.24 11.17
C SER A 16 -19.99 -50.09 10.20
N THR A 17 -19.66 -48.84 10.55
CA THR A 17 -19.96 -47.68 9.69
C THR A 17 -18.79 -47.19 8.82
N SER A 18 -17.56 -47.67 9.01
CA SER A 18 -16.38 -47.23 8.24
C SER A 18 -16.03 -48.08 7.01
N HIS A 19 -16.59 -49.29 6.88
CA HIS A 19 -16.31 -50.13 5.70
C HIS A 19 -16.99 -49.62 4.43
N ALA A 20 -18.25 -49.17 4.55
CA ALA A 20 -19.06 -48.74 3.42
C ALA A 20 -18.51 -47.49 2.68
N ALA A 21 -17.82 -46.57 3.39
CA ALA A 21 -17.26 -45.37 2.78
C ALA A 21 -15.99 -45.63 1.93
N SER A 22 -15.21 -46.66 2.27
CA SER A 22 -13.98 -47.03 1.54
C SER A 22 -14.24 -47.95 0.35
N GLU A 23 -15.34 -48.70 0.38
CA GLU A 23 -15.89 -49.43 -0.77
C GLU A 23 -16.44 -48.44 -1.80
N ALA A 24 -17.25 -47.46 -1.35
CA ALA A 24 -17.85 -46.46 -2.22
C ALA A 24 -16.85 -45.64 -3.04
N HIS A 25 -15.67 -45.33 -2.49
CA HIS A 25 -14.63 -44.55 -3.20
C HIS A 25 -13.86 -45.38 -4.25
N ARG A 26 -13.62 -46.67 -3.96
CA ARG A 26 -13.01 -47.61 -4.91
C ARG A 26 -13.96 -47.97 -6.03
N ASP A 27 -15.23 -48.20 -5.68
CA ASP A 27 -16.29 -48.44 -6.64
C ASP A 27 -16.52 -47.21 -7.53
N ALA A 28 -16.39 -45.99 -6.99
CA ALA A 28 -16.48 -44.75 -7.77
C ALA A 28 -15.35 -44.61 -8.82
N ILE A 29 -14.10 -44.92 -8.46
CA ILE A 29 -12.96 -44.86 -9.40
C ILE A 29 -13.06 -45.97 -10.46
N SER A 30 -13.43 -47.19 -10.06
CA SER A 30 -13.66 -48.32 -10.96
C SER A 30 -14.85 -48.06 -11.90
N HIS A 31 -15.92 -47.45 -11.40
CA HIS A 31 -17.10 -47.04 -12.17
C HIS A 31 -16.76 -45.92 -13.16
N ALA A 32 -16.03 -44.88 -12.75
CA ALA A 32 -15.62 -43.78 -13.63
C ALA A 32 -14.72 -44.25 -14.78
N LEU A 33 -13.79 -45.17 -14.51
CA LEU A 33 -12.96 -45.80 -15.55
C LEU A 33 -13.76 -46.73 -16.47
N LYS A 34 -14.72 -47.50 -15.92
CA LYS A 34 -15.62 -48.35 -16.73
C LYS A 34 -16.54 -47.51 -17.63
N GLU A 35 -17.09 -46.40 -17.13
CA GLU A 35 -17.90 -45.46 -17.91
C GLU A 35 -17.06 -44.76 -18.99
N ALA A 36 -15.83 -44.32 -18.69
CA ALA A 36 -14.90 -43.75 -19.68
C ALA A 36 -14.50 -44.77 -20.77
N LEU A 37 -14.36 -46.05 -20.42
CA LEU A 37 -14.10 -47.13 -21.37
C LEU A 37 -15.35 -47.52 -22.18
N LYS A 38 -16.54 -47.43 -21.60
CA LYS A 38 -17.83 -47.72 -22.24
C LYS A 38 -18.21 -46.61 -23.23
N ALA A 39 -17.99 -45.34 -22.85
CA ALA A 39 -18.12 -44.19 -23.74
C ALA A 39 -17.20 -44.27 -24.98
N LYS A 40 -16.09 -45.02 -24.88
CA LYS A 40 -15.18 -45.28 -26.01
C LYS A 40 -15.59 -46.48 -26.89
N LEU A 41 -16.40 -47.40 -26.37
CA LEU A 41 -16.94 -48.56 -27.09
C LEU A 41 -18.24 -48.25 -27.83
N ASP A 42 -19.00 -47.25 -27.35
CA ASP A 42 -20.26 -46.81 -27.96
C ASP A 42 -20.11 -45.60 -28.91
N ALA A 43 -18.91 -45.02 -29.02
CA ALA A 43 -18.64 -43.96 -29.98
C ALA A 43 -18.70 -44.52 -31.41
N PRO A 44 -19.66 -44.09 -32.25
CA PRO A 44 -19.81 -44.66 -33.59
C PRO A 44 -18.53 -44.41 -34.41
N ASP A 45 -18.06 -45.47 -35.08
CA ASP A 45 -16.95 -45.37 -36.02
C ASP A 45 -17.21 -44.23 -36.99
N ALA A 46 -16.38 -43.19 -36.92
CA ALA A 46 -16.36 -42.08 -37.87
C ALA A 46 -15.78 -42.56 -39.21
N HIS A 47 -16.49 -43.48 -39.86
CA HIS A 47 -16.33 -43.83 -41.26
C HIS A 47 -17.64 -43.51 -41.98
N ASN A 48 -17.79 -42.24 -42.32
CA ASN A 48 -18.28 -41.70 -43.59
C ASN A 48 -19.08 -40.42 -43.40
N GLY A 49 -18.58 -39.34 -44.02
CA GLY A 49 -19.38 -38.27 -44.62
C GLY A 49 -20.14 -37.34 -43.67
N TYR A 50 -19.58 -36.14 -43.48
CA TYR A 50 -20.28 -34.90 -43.12
C TYR A 50 -21.21 -34.95 -41.89
N GLY A 51 -20.58 -34.91 -40.71
CA GLY A 51 -21.17 -34.42 -39.47
C GLY A 51 -20.05 -34.17 -38.46
N SER A 52 -19.73 -32.91 -38.15
CA SER A 52 -18.70 -32.61 -37.14
C SER A 52 -19.26 -32.90 -35.74
N PRO A 53 -18.57 -33.67 -34.88
CA PRO A 53 -18.91 -33.73 -33.47
C PRO A 53 -18.79 -32.31 -32.90
N THR A 54 -19.86 -31.78 -32.33
CA THR A 54 -19.89 -30.48 -31.67
C THR A 54 -18.82 -30.46 -30.57
N SER A 55 -18.11 -29.33 -30.49
CA SER A 55 -16.83 -29.13 -29.81
C SER A 55 -16.87 -29.21 -28.27
N GLU A 56 -17.85 -29.87 -27.67
CA GLU A 56 -18.02 -29.90 -26.20
C GLU A 56 -17.89 -31.31 -25.65
N GLU A 57 -18.55 -32.29 -26.26
CA GLU A 57 -18.46 -33.69 -25.85
C GLU A 57 -17.07 -34.28 -26.16
N TYR A 58 -16.47 -33.90 -27.30
CA TYR A 58 -15.09 -34.24 -27.62
C TYR A 58 -14.10 -33.56 -26.65
N ARG A 59 -14.32 -32.30 -26.27
CA ARG A 59 -13.48 -31.58 -25.30
C ARG A 59 -13.63 -32.15 -23.89
N HIS A 60 -14.83 -32.56 -23.50
CA HIS A 60 -15.12 -33.20 -22.23
C HIS A 60 -14.43 -34.58 -22.13
N ASN A 61 -14.54 -35.41 -23.17
CA ASN A 61 -13.84 -36.68 -23.23
C ASN A 61 -12.30 -36.50 -23.28
N LEU A 62 -11.81 -35.45 -23.94
CA LEU A 62 -10.39 -35.10 -23.97
C LEU A 62 -9.88 -34.63 -22.60
N ALA A 63 -10.70 -33.86 -21.85
CA ALA A 63 -10.41 -33.40 -20.50
C ALA A 63 -10.38 -34.57 -19.51
N ILE A 64 -11.32 -35.52 -19.61
CA ILE A 64 -11.32 -36.74 -18.77
C ILE A 64 -10.07 -37.58 -19.03
N VAL A 65 -9.68 -37.74 -20.31
CA VAL A 65 -8.46 -38.49 -20.68
C VAL A 65 -7.20 -37.74 -20.22
N HIS A 66 -7.16 -36.41 -20.35
CA HIS A 66 -6.06 -35.57 -19.87
C HIS A 66 -5.91 -35.64 -18.36
N GLU A 67 -7.01 -35.57 -17.62
CA GLU A 67 -7.03 -35.70 -16.17
C GLU A 67 -6.58 -37.10 -15.72
N ALA A 68 -7.05 -38.16 -16.38
CA ALA A 68 -6.62 -39.53 -16.11
C ALA A 68 -5.11 -39.72 -16.37
N VAL A 69 -4.59 -39.14 -17.44
CA VAL A 69 -3.15 -39.17 -17.78
C VAL A 69 -2.30 -38.35 -16.81
N GLN A 70 -2.77 -37.16 -16.39
CA GLN A 70 -2.10 -36.36 -15.36
C GLN A 70 -2.05 -37.09 -14.02
N ARG A 71 -3.16 -37.72 -13.61
CA ARG A 71 -3.21 -38.50 -12.37
C ARG A 71 -2.28 -39.71 -12.39
N VAL A 72 -2.13 -40.38 -13.54
CA VAL A 72 -1.13 -41.46 -13.72
C VAL A 72 0.30 -40.93 -13.71
N ALA A 73 0.57 -39.77 -14.31
CA ALA A 73 1.90 -39.14 -14.32
C ALA A 73 2.37 -38.64 -12.94
N LEU A 74 1.44 -38.44 -12.00
CA LEU A 74 1.69 -38.01 -10.62
C LEU A 74 1.87 -39.17 -9.63
N LEU A 75 1.70 -40.43 -10.08
CA LEU A 75 1.96 -41.59 -9.23
C LEU A 75 3.47 -41.73 -8.97
N PRO A 76 3.90 -42.05 -7.73
CA PRO A 76 5.29 -42.41 -7.44
C PRO A 76 5.78 -43.52 -8.37
N ALA A 77 7.02 -43.41 -8.90
CA ALA A 77 7.56 -44.34 -9.88
C ALA A 77 7.51 -45.83 -9.45
N ALA A 78 7.53 -46.11 -8.15
CA ALA A 78 7.43 -47.44 -7.57
C ALA A 78 6.01 -48.08 -7.66
N LEU A 79 4.98 -47.30 -7.98
CA LEU A 79 3.60 -47.75 -8.16
C LEU A 79 3.21 -47.84 -9.65
N LEU A 80 4.12 -47.47 -10.55
CA LEU A 80 3.96 -47.55 -11.99
C LEU A 80 4.58 -48.85 -12.53
N PRO A 81 3.98 -49.49 -13.55
CA PRO A 81 4.58 -50.66 -14.19
C PRO A 81 5.90 -50.31 -14.85
N GLU A 82 6.91 -51.17 -14.73
CA GLU A 82 8.23 -50.96 -15.33
C GLU A 82 8.20 -50.84 -16.87
N ASP A 83 7.14 -51.32 -17.53
CA ASP A 83 6.96 -51.31 -18.98
C ASP A 83 6.00 -50.22 -19.51
N LEU A 84 5.60 -49.28 -18.65
CA LEU A 84 4.84 -48.09 -19.02
C LEU A 84 5.81 -47.01 -19.55
N PRO A 85 5.74 -46.61 -20.83
CA PRO A 85 6.67 -45.61 -21.38
C PRO A 85 6.29 -44.22 -20.87
N LEU A 86 6.83 -43.80 -19.71
CA LEU A 86 6.54 -42.51 -19.08
C LEU A 86 6.76 -41.33 -20.02
N SER A 87 7.78 -41.40 -20.88
CA SER A 87 8.06 -40.37 -21.89
C SER A 87 6.88 -40.20 -22.85
N ASP A 88 6.22 -41.29 -23.25
CA ASP A 88 5.09 -41.25 -24.17
C ASP A 88 3.83 -40.76 -23.47
N VAL A 89 3.64 -41.11 -22.18
CA VAL A 89 2.54 -40.60 -21.35
C VAL A 89 2.66 -39.09 -21.14
N LEU A 90 3.86 -38.58 -20.89
CA LEU A 90 4.13 -37.15 -20.72
C LEU A 90 4.02 -36.38 -22.04
N VAL A 91 4.46 -36.97 -23.17
CA VAL A 91 4.26 -36.39 -24.51
C VAL A 91 2.77 -36.31 -24.85
N VAL A 92 2.00 -37.37 -24.59
CA VAL A 92 0.56 -37.38 -24.79
C VAL A 92 -0.14 -36.36 -23.88
N SER A 93 0.26 -36.24 -22.60
CA SER A 93 -0.23 -35.22 -21.67
C SER A 93 0.01 -33.80 -22.18
N ARG A 94 1.25 -33.51 -22.62
CA ARG A 94 1.63 -32.22 -23.17
C ARG A 94 0.87 -31.89 -24.45
N ASP A 95 0.72 -32.85 -25.36
CA ASP A 95 0.06 -32.65 -26.64
C ASP A 95 -1.47 -32.51 -26.45
N LEU A 96 -2.07 -33.20 -25.47
CA LEU A 96 -3.46 -33.01 -25.02
C LEU A 96 -3.69 -31.60 -24.43
N THR A 97 -2.80 -31.14 -23.54
CA THR A 97 -2.83 -29.79 -22.93
C THR A 97 -2.75 -28.69 -24.00
N ARG A 98 -1.93 -28.91 -25.03
CA ARG A 98 -1.78 -27.97 -26.15
C ARG A 98 -3.01 -27.95 -27.07
N ALA A 99 -3.71 -29.08 -27.18
CA ALA A 99 -4.94 -29.20 -27.95
C ALA A 99 -6.17 -28.62 -27.23
N THR A 100 -6.24 -28.64 -25.90
CA THR A 100 -7.28 -27.93 -25.12
C THR A 100 -7.12 -26.41 -25.16
N LEU A 101 -5.89 -25.91 -25.39
CA LEU A 101 -5.57 -24.47 -25.43
C LEU A 101 -5.61 -23.85 -26.84
N SER A 102 -5.82 -24.62 -27.91
CA SER A 102 -5.85 -24.08 -29.28
C SER A 102 -7.09 -24.55 -30.05
N ASP A 103 -7.84 -23.64 -30.66
CA ASP A 103 -9.02 -23.94 -31.50
C ASP A 103 -8.71 -24.69 -32.82
N LYS A 104 -7.50 -25.26 -32.98
CA LYS A 104 -7.09 -26.00 -34.18
C LYS A 104 -7.15 -27.51 -33.96
N ILE A 105 -7.88 -28.21 -34.83
CA ILE A 105 -7.98 -29.68 -34.86
C ILE A 105 -6.61 -30.27 -35.26
N ILE A 106 -5.89 -30.84 -34.29
CA ILE A 106 -4.71 -31.68 -34.54
C ILE A 106 -5.20 -33.13 -34.70
N LYS A 107 -4.89 -33.78 -35.83
CA LYS A 107 -5.18 -35.21 -36.02
C LYS A 107 -4.28 -36.05 -35.11
N PHE A 108 -4.85 -36.65 -34.07
CA PHE A 108 -4.15 -37.58 -33.18
C PHE A 108 -4.19 -39.02 -33.69
N ASP A 109 -3.09 -39.76 -33.50
CA ASP A 109 -2.97 -41.17 -33.88
C ASP A 109 -3.66 -42.07 -32.84
N LYS A 110 -4.91 -42.44 -33.15
CA LYS A 110 -5.79 -43.30 -32.32
C LYS A 110 -5.10 -44.60 -31.88
N ALA A 111 -4.22 -45.16 -32.72
CA ALA A 111 -3.55 -46.43 -32.43
C ALA A 111 -2.55 -46.32 -31.26
N LYS A 112 -1.86 -45.19 -31.11
CA LYS A 112 -0.94 -44.98 -29.98
C LYS A 112 -1.65 -44.84 -28.64
N ILE A 113 -2.79 -44.15 -28.62
CA ILE A 113 -3.58 -43.93 -27.40
C ILE A 113 -4.19 -45.25 -26.92
N ASP A 114 -4.67 -46.09 -27.82
CA ASP A 114 -5.24 -47.39 -27.45
C ASP A 114 -4.20 -48.35 -26.84
N VAL A 115 -2.95 -48.30 -27.31
CA VAL A 115 -1.84 -49.07 -26.72
C VAL A 115 -1.56 -48.63 -25.28
N ILE A 116 -1.54 -47.31 -25.02
CA ILE A 116 -1.27 -46.75 -23.69
C ILE A 116 -2.40 -47.12 -22.70
N LEU A 117 -3.66 -46.97 -23.12
CA LEU A 117 -4.82 -47.29 -22.28
C LEU A 117 -4.92 -48.80 -21.98
N LYS A 118 -4.57 -49.65 -22.95
CA LYS A 118 -4.56 -51.11 -22.77
C LYS A 118 -3.48 -51.56 -21.79
N LYS A 119 -2.32 -50.90 -21.78
CA LYS A 119 -1.25 -51.13 -20.79
C LYS A 119 -1.63 -50.64 -19.39
N ALA A 120 -2.24 -49.45 -19.29
CA ALA A 120 -2.73 -48.91 -18.02
C ALA A 120 -3.80 -49.82 -17.38
N ARG A 121 -4.72 -50.38 -18.18
CA ARG A 121 -5.74 -51.31 -17.69
C ARG A 121 -5.16 -52.62 -17.16
N LYS A 122 -4.20 -53.21 -17.88
CA LYS A 122 -3.49 -54.43 -17.45
C LYS A 122 -2.70 -54.24 -16.13
N SER A 123 -2.28 -53.01 -15.88
CA SER A 123 -1.53 -52.61 -14.67
C SER A 123 -2.43 -52.45 -13.46
N LEU A 124 -3.67 -52.00 -13.66
CA LEU A 124 -4.70 -52.00 -12.61
C LEU A 124 -5.14 -53.41 -12.23
N ASP A 125 -5.23 -54.34 -13.20
CA ASP A 125 -5.58 -55.74 -12.93
C ASP A 125 -4.50 -56.48 -12.11
N LEU A 126 -3.25 -55.98 -12.09
CA LEU A 126 -2.13 -56.52 -11.29
C LEU A 126 -2.12 -56.02 -9.83
N LEU A 127 -2.87 -54.96 -9.50
CA LEU A 127 -3.00 -54.40 -8.14
C LEU A 127 -4.00 -55.17 -7.26
N GLY A 128 -4.04 -56.50 -7.41
CA GLY A 128 -4.87 -57.39 -6.61
C GLY A 128 -4.68 -57.23 -5.09
N ASP A 129 -5.73 -57.58 -4.35
CA ASP A 129 -5.94 -57.37 -2.91
C ASP A 129 -4.68 -57.51 -2.03
N PHE A 130 -4.23 -56.38 -1.48
CA PHE A 130 -3.32 -56.35 -0.32
C PHE A 130 -4.00 -55.70 0.89
N PRO A 131 -4.00 -56.37 2.06
CA PRO A 131 -4.54 -55.83 3.29
C PRO A 131 -3.48 -55.02 4.08
N ASN A 132 -3.96 -53.99 4.78
CA ASN A 132 -3.30 -53.18 5.80
C ASN A 132 -2.33 -52.07 5.32
N LEU A 133 -2.92 -50.91 5.02
CA LEU A 133 -2.30 -49.61 5.28
C LEU A 133 -3.02 -48.92 6.45
N PRO A 134 -2.30 -48.22 7.35
CA PRO A 134 -2.91 -47.40 8.40
C PRO A 134 -3.74 -46.27 7.77
N PRO A 135 -4.78 -45.76 8.46
CA PRO A 135 -5.71 -44.79 7.87
C PRO A 135 -4.98 -43.49 7.50
N LEU A 136 -5.28 -42.96 6.31
CA LEU A 136 -4.91 -41.62 5.87
C LEU A 136 -5.66 -40.58 6.72
N SER A 137 -4.93 -39.81 7.53
CA SER A 137 -5.31 -38.42 7.79
C SER A 137 -4.65 -37.54 6.73
N THR A 138 -5.43 -36.64 6.17
CA THR A 138 -5.09 -35.70 5.10
C THR A 138 -3.85 -34.85 5.43
N GLU A 139 -2.71 -35.12 4.78
CA GLU A 139 -1.64 -34.13 4.65
C GLU A 139 -1.20 -34.03 3.18
N LEU A 140 -1.38 -32.83 2.62
CA LEU A 140 -0.94 -32.42 1.30
C LEU A 140 0.58 -32.13 1.32
N GLY A 141 1.33 -32.92 0.56
CA GLY A 141 2.74 -32.66 0.21
C GLY A 141 3.77 -33.29 1.17
N PRO A 142 5.04 -33.45 0.74
CA PRO A 142 6.10 -33.86 1.66
C PRO A 142 6.15 -32.86 2.83
N PRO A 143 6.53 -33.26 4.05
CA PRO A 143 6.47 -32.38 5.21
C PRO A 143 7.21 -31.08 4.88
N ARG A 144 6.46 -29.98 4.76
CA ARG A 144 7.05 -28.64 4.82
C ARG A 144 7.63 -28.58 6.23
N HIS A 145 8.93 -28.77 6.37
CA HIS A 145 9.58 -28.65 7.68
C HIS A 145 9.42 -27.20 8.14
N PHE A 146 8.35 -26.93 8.90
CA PHE A 146 8.17 -25.70 9.64
C PHE A 146 9.00 -25.80 10.91
N ASP A 147 10.31 -25.58 10.77
CA ASP A 147 11.14 -25.38 11.95
C ASP A 147 10.91 -23.97 12.53
N TYR A 148 11.12 -23.84 13.83
CA TYR A 148 10.94 -22.60 14.58
C TYR A 148 11.67 -21.39 13.96
N GLY A 149 12.87 -21.61 13.42
CA GLY A 149 13.66 -20.55 12.77
C GLY A 149 13.06 -20.11 11.43
N ALA A 150 12.46 -21.03 10.69
CA ALA A 150 11.76 -20.75 9.44
C ALA A 150 10.47 -19.95 9.68
N THR A 151 9.78 -20.17 10.81
CA THR A 151 8.63 -19.33 11.22
C THR A 151 9.06 -17.91 11.54
N ILE A 152 10.12 -17.72 12.34
CA ILE A 152 10.67 -16.38 12.66
C ILE A 152 11.01 -15.60 11.39
N LYS A 153 11.63 -16.24 10.39
CA LYS A 153 11.97 -15.60 9.12
C LYS A 153 10.73 -15.12 8.36
N ARG A 154 9.64 -15.90 8.34
CA ARG A 154 8.39 -15.51 7.67
C ARG A 154 7.68 -14.38 8.38
N VAL A 155 7.57 -14.44 9.70
CA VAL A 155 7.00 -13.34 10.50
C VAL A 155 7.81 -12.06 10.30
N ARG A 156 9.14 -12.15 10.22
CA ARG A 156 9.98 -10.99 9.88
C ARG A 156 9.66 -10.43 8.51
N ILE A 157 9.37 -11.25 7.50
CA ILE A 157 8.92 -10.77 6.18
C ILE A 157 7.59 -10.01 6.32
N GLY A 158 6.65 -10.53 7.12
CA GLY A 158 5.39 -9.82 7.46
C GLY A 158 5.65 -8.42 7.98
N VAL A 159 6.48 -8.28 9.03
CA VAL A 159 6.88 -6.95 9.57
C VAL A 159 7.40 -6.00 8.49
N LEU A 160 8.19 -6.49 7.53
CA LEU A 160 8.75 -5.66 6.46
C LEU A 160 7.71 -5.28 5.40
N ILE A 161 6.76 -6.17 5.12
CA ILE A 161 5.66 -5.90 4.19
C ILE A 161 4.75 -4.81 4.77
N GLU A 162 4.29 -4.95 6.01
CA GLU A 162 3.46 -3.93 6.69
C GLU A 162 4.18 -2.57 6.80
N LEU A 163 5.50 -2.59 7.02
CA LEU A 163 6.27 -1.34 7.02
C LEU A 163 6.33 -0.68 5.63
N SER A 164 6.36 -1.48 4.57
CA SER A 164 6.54 -1.01 3.19
C SER A 164 5.27 -0.43 2.57
N THR A 165 4.09 -0.75 3.10
CA THR A 165 2.79 -0.21 2.65
C THR A 165 2.49 1.16 3.25
N ILE A 166 2.87 1.39 4.51
CA ILE A 166 2.61 2.65 5.25
C ILE A 166 3.05 3.91 4.47
N PRO A 167 4.30 4.04 3.97
CA PRO A 167 4.72 5.23 3.21
C PRO A 167 3.92 5.44 1.92
N LEU A 168 3.53 4.36 1.23
CA LEU A 168 2.74 4.46 -0.01
C LEU A 168 1.40 5.15 0.24
N TYR A 169 0.68 4.70 1.27
CA TYR A 169 -0.64 5.21 1.61
C TYR A 169 -0.58 6.59 2.26
N LEU A 170 0.44 6.86 3.08
CA LEU A 170 0.70 8.19 3.63
C LEU A 170 1.03 9.21 2.54
N TYR A 171 1.89 8.86 1.59
CA TYR A 171 2.28 9.75 0.50
C TYR A 171 1.06 10.12 -0.36
N ALA A 172 0.25 9.13 -0.74
CA ALA A 172 -1.00 9.36 -1.45
C ALA A 172 -1.97 10.22 -0.62
N MET A 173 -2.11 9.96 0.68
CA MET A 173 -2.96 10.78 1.57
C MET A 173 -2.52 12.25 1.62
N HIS A 174 -1.22 12.53 1.79
CA HIS A 174 -0.72 13.90 1.85
C HIS A 174 -0.84 14.65 0.52
N SER A 175 -0.82 13.93 -0.61
CA SER A 175 -1.07 14.54 -1.92
C SER A 175 -2.50 15.05 -2.10
N VAL A 176 -3.47 14.57 -1.32
CA VAL A 176 -4.87 15.03 -1.42
C VAL A 176 -5.01 16.40 -0.75
N LYS A 177 -5.58 17.38 -1.47
CA LYS A 177 -5.84 18.70 -0.91
C LYS A 177 -6.96 18.62 0.15
N PRO A 178 -6.82 19.28 1.31
CA PRO A 178 -7.81 19.21 2.39
C PRO A 178 -9.02 20.12 2.15
N GLN A 179 -9.62 20.05 0.96
CA GLN A 179 -10.78 20.84 0.54
C GLN A 179 -11.83 19.93 -0.12
N ASP A 180 -13.09 20.36 -0.10
CA ASP A 180 -14.23 19.60 -0.64
C ASP A 180 -14.25 18.14 -0.14
N GLU A 181 -14.36 17.16 -1.04
CA GLU A 181 -14.34 15.72 -0.75
C GLU A 181 -12.97 15.22 -0.23
N GLY A 182 -11.91 16.02 -0.37
CA GLY A 182 -10.54 15.64 0.00
C GLY A 182 -10.37 15.33 1.49
N LEU A 183 -11.11 16.02 2.38
CA LEU A 183 -11.11 15.71 3.82
C LEU A 183 -11.61 14.29 4.11
N ARG A 184 -12.67 13.85 3.41
CA ARG A 184 -13.22 12.49 3.56
C ARG A 184 -12.22 11.46 3.04
N VAL A 185 -11.63 11.70 1.87
CA VAL A 185 -10.64 10.78 1.29
C VAL A 185 -9.42 10.65 2.20
N ARG A 186 -8.91 11.76 2.74
CA ARG A 186 -7.81 11.74 3.70
C ARG A 186 -8.16 10.99 4.99
N ALA A 187 -9.40 11.08 5.46
CA ALA A 187 -9.84 10.33 6.64
C ALA A 187 -9.86 8.82 6.38
N LEU A 188 -10.34 8.38 5.21
CA LEU A 188 -10.33 6.97 4.81
C LEU A 188 -8.90 6.41 4.69
N LEU A 189 -8.03 7.12 3.97
CA LEU A 189 -6.63 6.71 3.81
C LEU A 189 -5.88 6.70 5.16
N ARG A 190 -6.17 7.65 6.05
CA ARG A 190 -5.62 7.67 7.40
C ARG A 190 -6.06 6.46 8.21
N GLY A 191 -7.31 6.02 8.06
CA GLY A 191 -7.84 4.81 8.69
C GLY A 191 -7.06 3.57 8.26
N ILE A 192 -6.81 3.42 6.95
CA ILE A 192 -5.98 2.33 6.41
C ILE A 192 -4.56 2.40 6.98
N VAL A 193 -3.90 3.56 6.91
CA VAL A 193 -2.54 3.74 7.48
C VAL A 193 -2.48 3.37 8.96
N GLN A 194 -3.51 3.71 9.74
CA GLN A 194 -3.59 3.33 11.15
C GLN A 194 -3.74 1.81 11.35
N GLN A 195 -4.47 1.13 10.46
CA GLN A 195 -4.58 -0.33 10.47
C GLN A 195 -3.25 -0.99 10.06
N GLU A 196 -2.55 -0.51 9.04
CA GLU A 196 -1.20 -0.98 8.69
C GLU A 196 -0.19 -0.79 9.84
N MET A 197 -0.28 0.31 10.60
CA MET A 197 0.53 0.52 11.81
C MET A 197 0.17 -0.46 12.93
N LEU A 198 -1.12 -0.82 13.07
CA LEU A 198 -1.57 -1.88 13.97
C LEU A 198 -1.03 -3.25 13.51
N HIS A 199 -1.04 -3.54 12.21
CA HIS A 199 -0.52 -4.79 11.64
C HIS A 199 0.98 -4.92 11.88
N LEU A 200 1.74 -3.84 11.65
CA LEU A 200 3.15 -3.75 11.99
C LEU A 200 3.39 -4.04 13.48
N ALA A 201 2.57 -3.48 14.38
CA ALA A 201 2.68 -3.69 15.82
C ALA A 201 2.39 -5.15 16.22
N LEU A 202 1.32 -5.75 15.68
CA LEU A 202 0.94 -7.14 15.92
C LEU A 202 1.97 -8.14 15.37
N CYS A 203 2.46 -7.92 14.14
CA CYS A 203 3.53 -8.73 13.54
C CYS A 203 4.84 -8.61 14.33
N GLY A 204 5.19 -7.41 14.79
CA GLY A 204 6.36 -7.21 15.63
C GLY A 204 6.21 -7.85 17.02
N ASN A 205 5.02 -7.81 17.63
CA ASN A 205 4.72 -8.54 18.86
C ASN A 205 4.87 -10.05 18.68
N LEU A 206 4.33 -10.62 17.59
CA LEU A 206 4.50 -12.02 17.25
C LEU A 206 5.98 -12.38 17.04
N LEU A 207 6.72 -11.54 16.31
CA LEU A 207 8.15 -11.73 16.10
C LEU A 207 8.91 -11.74 17.44
N SER A 208 8.58 -10.80 18.33
CA SER A 208 9.18 -10.66 19.66
C SER A 208 8.85 -11.85 20.57
N ALA A 209 7.60 -12.34 20.56
CA ALA A 209 7.14 -13.51 21.30
C ALA A 209 7.88 -14.80 20.90
N LEU A 210 8.21 -14.91 19.60
CA LEU A 210 9.05 -15.98 19.04
C LEU A 210 10.55 -15.74 19.28
N GLY A 211 10.95 -14.72 20.03
CA GLY A 211 12.36 -14.39 20.29
C GLY A 211 13.12 -13.88 19.06
N GLY A 212 12.41 -13.52 17.99
CA GLY A 212 12.96 -12.86 16.82
C GLY A 212 13.11 -11.36 17.03
N SER A 213 13.87 -10.71 16.15
CA SER A 213 14.04 -9.27 16.14
C SER A 213 14.29 -8.73 14.73
N VAL A 214 14.06 -7.43 14.57
CA VAL A 214 14.27 -6.70 13.32
C VAL A 214 14.70 -5.27 13.63
N ALA A 215 15.78 -4.83 12.99
CA ALA A 215 16.22 -3.44 13.05
C ALA A 215 15.48 -2.68 11.94
N LEU A 216 14.49 -1.87 12.32
CA LEU A 216 13.70 -1.08 11.37
C LEU A 216 14.52 0.08 10.81
N TYR A 217 15.36 0.71 11.64
CA TYR A 217 16.32 1.72 11.19
C TYR A 217 17.65 1.05 10.81
N ASP A 218 17.68 0.48 9.62
CA ASP A 218 18.86 -0.11 8.99
C ASP A 218 18.80 0.13 7.48
N PRO A 219 19.88 0.57 6.81
CA PRO A 219 19.85 0.91 5.38
C PRO A 219 19.53 -0.29 4.47
N ARG A 220 19.57 -1.52 5.00
CA ARG A 220 19.17 -2.76 4.29
C ARG A 220 17.71 -3.12 4.50
N VAL A 221 17.01 -2.42 5.38
CA VAL A 221 15.65 -2.75 5.86
C VAL A 221 14.66 -1.62 5.61
N VAL A 222 15.08 -0.36 5.79
CA VAL A 222 14.23 0.81 5.51
C VAL A 222 13.70 0.70 4.07
N PRO A 223 12.38 0.86 3.85
CA PRO A 223 11.80 0.77 2.50
C PRO A 223 12.47 1.75 1.53
N ILE A 224 12.76 1.28 0.32
CA ILE A 224 13.32 2.09 -0.76
C ILE A 224 12.33 2.11 -1.89
N TYR A 225 11.90 3.30 -2.31
CA TYR A 225 11.01 3.47 -3.46
C TYR A 225 11.77 4.07 -4.66
N PRO A 226 11.48 3.64 -5.90
CA PRO A 226 10.54 2.58 -6.26
C PRO A 226 10.97 1.19 -5.77
N ALA A 227 9.99 0.36 -5.39
CA ALA A 227 10.20 -1.03 -4.97
C ALA A 227 9.37 -1.99 -5.83
N THR A 228 9.66 -3.28 -5.68
CA THR A 228 8.83 -4.36 -6.21
C THR A 228 8.44 -5.27 -5.05
N LEU A 229 7.14 -5.40 -4.82
CA LEU A 229 6.55 -6.26 -3.80
C LEU A 229 6.09 -7.56 -4.44
N LEU A 230 6.24 -8.67 -3.71
CA LEU A 230 5.72 -9.99 -4.06
C LEU A 230 6.31 -10.55 -5.37
N CYS A 231 6.20 -11.85 -5.59
CA CYS A 231 6.73 -12.53 -6.77
C CYS A 231 5.94 -12.23 -8.06
N SER A 232 4.71 -11.76 -7.92
CA SER A 232 3.90 -11.14 -8.98
C SER A 232 4.49 -9.81 -9.48
N LYS A 233 5.48 -9.27 -8.77
CA LYS A 233 6.24 -8.05 -9.09
C LYS A 233 5.37 -6.80 -9.14
N ILE A 234 4.55 -6.62 -8.12
CA ILE A 234 3.70 -5.43 -7.97
C ILE A 234 4.62 -4.21 -7.77
N PRO A 235 4.55 -3.20 -8.64
CA PRO A 235 5.38 -2.00 -8.52
C PRO A 235 4.87 -1.11 -7.39
N ALA A 236 5.73 -0.82 -6.41
CA ALA A 236 5.45 0.09 -5.30
C ALA A 236 6.12 1.44 -5.56
N HIS A 237 5.30 2.47 -5.72
CA HIS A 237 5.73 3.84 -6.02
C HIS A 237 5.15 4.83 -5.02
N LEU A 238 5.97 5.76 -4.54
CA LEU A 238 5.48 6.97 -3.91
C LEU A 238 4.91 7.88 -4.99
N GLU A 239 3.62 8.14 -4.96
CA GLU A 239 2.95 8.96 -5.97
C GLU A 239 1.66 9.59 -5.44
N ALA A 240 1.25 10.70 -6.07
CA ALA A 240 -0.02 11.34 -5.74
C ALA A 240 -1.21 10.41 -5.97
N LEU A 241 -2.27 10.56 -5.19
CA LEU A 241 -3.47 9.75 -5.32
C LEU A 241 -4.08 9.94 -6.71
N ASN A 242 -4.18 8.86 -7.46
CA ASN A 242 -4.82 8.81 -8.76
C ASN A 242 -5.38 7.40 -9.02
N THR A 243 -6.06 7.19 -10.14
CA THR A 243 -6.64 5.87 -10.46
C THR A 243 -5.57 4.78 -10.62
N GLY A 244 -4.39 5.11 -11.13
CA GLY A 244 -3.25 4.18 -11.22
C GLY A 244 -2.69 3.80 -9.85
N SER A 245 -2.54 4.76 -8.93
CA SER A 245 -2.09 4.47 -7.56
C SER A 245 -3.12 3.62 -6.79
N LEU A 246 -4.41 3.96 -6.91
CA LEU A 246 -5.49 3.17 -6.32
C LEU A 246 -5.55 1.75 -6.90
N GLY A 247 -5.35 1.59 -8.20
CA GLY A 247 -5.27 0.27 -8.84
C GLY A 247 -4.11 -0.57 -8.29
N ARG A 248 -2.94 0.05 -8.05
CA ARG A 248 -1.81 -0.62 -7.39
C ARG A 248 -2.13 -0.99 -5.94
N PHE A 249 -2.78 -0.12 -5.18
CA PHE A 249 -3.16 -0.41 -3.80
C PHE A 249 -4.16 -1.58 -3.73
N MET A 250 -5.13 -1.63 -4.65
CA MET A 250 -6.02 -2.78 -4.80
C MET A 250 -5.27 -4.07 -5.16
N GLU A 251 -4.22 -4.00 -5.97
CA GLU A 251 -3.39 -5.17 -6.31
C GLU A 251 -2.59 -5.66 -5.10
N ILE A 252 -2.07 -4.75 -4.27
CA ILE A 252 -1.37 -5.07 -3.02
C ILE A 252 -2.30 -5.79 -2.03
N GLU A 253 -3.52 -5.26 -1.86
CA GLU A 253 -4.52 -5.77 -0.90
C GLU A 253 -5.45 -6.83 -1.48
N ALA A 254 -5.16 -7.35 -2.68
CA ALA A 254 -6.05 -8.29 -3.36
C ALA A 254 -6.17 -9.62 -2.58
N PRO A 255 -7.38 -10.19 -2.44
CA PRO A 255 -7.56 -11.47 -1.76
C PRO A 255 -6.91 -12.62 -2.54
N VAL A 256 -6.57 -13.70 -1.82
CA VAL A 256 -5.97 -14.91 -2.41
C VAL A 256 -6.94 -15.60 -3.39
N ASP A 257 -6.60 -15.66 -4.68
CA ASP A 257 -7.21 -16.61 -5.63
C ASP A 257 -6.48 -17.96 -5.54
N ALA A 258 -7.17 -19.00 -5.04
CA ALA A 258 -6.61 -20.28 -4.60
C ALA A 258 -5.99 -21.20 -5.71
N THR A 259 -5.63 -20.65 -6.87
CA THR A 259 -5.17 -21.46 -8.03
C THR A 259 -3.72 -21.24 -8.45
N HIS A 260 -2.96 -20.45 -7.71
CA HIS A 260 -1.59 -20.15 -8.09
C HIS A 260 -0.55 -21.01 -7.35
N PRO A 261 0.14 -21.95 -8.04
CA PRO A 261 1.25 -22.67 -7.44
C PRO A 261 2.42 -21.71 -7.22
N SER A 262 2.90 -21.63 -5.98
CA SER A 262 4.01 -20.78 -5.54
C SER A 262 5.22 -20.92 -6.49
N SER A 263 5.46 -19.91 -7.33
CA SER A 263 6.68 -19.84 -8.12
C SER A 263 7.78 -19.19 -7.29
N ARG A 264 8.70 -20.00 -6.73
CA ARG A 264 9.86 -19.48 -6.00
C ARG A 264 10.80 -18.79 -6.99
N THR A 265 10.92 -17.47 -6.89
CA THR A 265 11.98 -16.70 -7.56
C THR A 265 12.95 -16.16 -6.50
N ASP A 266 14.26 -16.35 -6.70
CA ASP A 266 15.33 -15.87 -5.79
C ASP A 266 15.82 -14.48 -6.21
N ASP A 267 14.89 -13.61 -6.59
CA ASP A 267 15.19 -12.25 -7.05
C ASP A 267 15.47 -11.34 -5.83
N ARG A 268 16.76 -11.06 -5.58
CA ARG A 268 17.23 -10.25 -4.42
C ARG A 268 16.73 -8.80 -4.36
N GLY A 269 16.01 -8.33 -5.37
CA GLY A 269 15.42 -6.99 -5.45
C GLY A 269 13.92 -6.92 -5.20
N VAL A 270 13.29 -8.04 -4.81
CA VAL A 270 11.84 -8.16 -4.61
C VAL A 270 11.56 -8.54 -3.16
N LEU A 271 10.80 -7.71 -2.44
CA LEU A 271 10.38 -8.05 -1.08
C LEU A 271 9.34 -9.17 -1.16
N ALA A 272 9.48 -10.21 -0.33
CA ALA A 272 8.57 -11.36 -0.33
C ALA A 272 8.48 -12.09 -1.71
N SER A 273 9.59 -12.20 -2.45
CA SER A 273 9.71 -12.79 -3.81
C SER A 273 9.26 -14.27 -3.97
N GLN A 274 8.75 -14.87 -2.91
CA GLN A 274 8.25 -16.23 -2.83
C GLN A 274 6.72 -16.31 -2.70
N TYR A 275 6.05 -15.16 -2.60
CA TYR A 275 4.60 -15.04 -2.39
C TYR A 275 3.94 -14.22 -3.50
N GLU A 276 2.78 -14.64 -3.99
CA GLU A 276 2.01 -13.97 -5.05
C GLU A 276 1.07 -12.88 -4.52
N SER A 277 0.62 -13.02 -3.27
CA SER A 277 -0.16 -12.03 -2.52
C SER A 277 0.29 -11.95 -1.06
N ILE A 278 -0.13 -10.89 -0.35
CA ILE A 278 0.09 -10.74 1.09
C ILE A 278 -0.61 -11.87 1.88
N GLY A 279 -1.77 -12.31 1.42
CA GLY A 279 -2.53 -13.41 2.01
C GLY A 279 -1.84 -14.74 1.86
N GLN A 280 -1.17 -15.01 0.73
CA GLN A 280 -0.36 -16.22 0.60
C GLN A 280 0.80 -16.22 1.61
N LEU A 281 1.43 -15.06 1.85
CA LEU A 281 2.42 -14.90 2.93
C LEU A 281 1.81 -15.24 4.28
N TYR A 282 0.65 -14.67 4.62
CA TYR A 282 0.01 -14.88 5.91
C TYR A 282 -0.59 -16.28 6.10
N GLU A 283 -1.10 -16.94 5.05
CA GLU A 283 -1.48 -18.35 5.08
C GLU A 283 -0.28 -19.23 5.48
N ASP A 284 0.88 -18.97 4.88
CA ASP A 284 2.13 -19.66 5.20
C ASP A 284 2.57 -19.39 6.64
N VAL A 285 2.41 -18.16 7.13
CA VAL A 285 2.68 -17.80 8.53
C VAL A 285 1.70 -18.54 9.46
N VAL A 286 0.41 -18.54 9.17
CA VAL A 286 -0.63 -19.23 9.96
C VAL A 286 -0.34 -20.73 10.04
N LEU A 287 -0.03 -21.38 8.92
CA LEU A 287 0.35 -22.80 8.90
C LEU A 287 1.59 -23.06 9.75
N SER A 288 2.60 -22.20 9.65
CA SER A 288 3.83 -22.33 10.44
C SER A 288 3.60 -22.13 11.94
N VAL A 289 2.72 -21.20 12.34
CA VAL A 289 2.35 -20.92 13.74
C VAL A 289 1.52 -22.05 14.35
N ARG A 290 0.61 -22.67 13.58
CA ARG A 290 -0.19 -23.83 14.02
C ARG A 290 0.69 -25.00 14.46
N GLY A 291 1.83 -25.18 13.79
CA GLY A 291 2.82 -26.23 14.07
C GLY A 291 3.76 -25.96 15.25
N LEU A 292 3.70 -24.79 15.90
CA LEU A 292 4.49 -24.48 17.10
C LEU A 292 3.75 -24.88 18.38
N GLU A 293 4.42 -24.92 19.52
CA GLU A 293 3.82 -25.14 20.85
C GLU A 293 3.79 -23.84 21.67
N ASP A 294 2.90 -23.74 22.65
CA ASP A 294 2.68 -22.49 23.42
C ASP A 294 3.95 -21.95 24.09
N GLN A 295 4.86 -22.83 24.53
CA GLN A 295 6.12 -22.44 25.16
C GLN A 295 7.01 -21.61 24.24
N GLN A 296 6.81 -21.71 22.92
CA GLN A 296 7.58 -20.98 21.91
C GLN A 296 7.15 -19.52 21.73
N PHE A 297 6.07 -19.08 22.38
CA PHE A 297 5.55 -17.70 22.34
C PHE A 297 5.82 -16.91 23.63
N THR A 298 6.69 -17.42 24.51
CA THR A 298 6.88 -16.88 25.86
C THR A 298 8.00 -15.84 25.97
N ASN A 299 8.67 -15.50 24.87
CA ASN A 299 9.79 -14.55 24.90
C ASN A 299 9.27 -13.11 25.00
N ASN A 300 10.05 -12.24 25.67
CA ASN A 300 9.91 -10.78 25.62
C ASN A 300 8.49 -10.24 25.91
N LEU A 301 7.69 -10.93 26.73
CA LEU A 301 6.28 -10.56 26.99
C LEU A 301 6.12 -9.10 27.43
N ASN A 302 7.01 -8.62 28.29
CA ASN A 302 6.98 -7.25 28.81
C ASN A 302 7.42 -6.18 27.79
N ASN A 303 7.93 -6.60 26.63
CA ASN A 303 8.44 -5.70 25.58
C ASN A 303 7.44 -5.55 24.42
N GLN A 304 6.30 -6.24 24.47
CA GLN A 304 5.29 -6.18 23.42
C GLN A 304 4.38 -4.96 23.57
N PHE A 305 3.97 -4.35 22.45
CA PHE A 305 2.94 -3.32 22.44
C PHE A 305 1.61 -3.87 22.95
N VAL A 306 0.88 -3.09 23.75
CA VAL A 306 -0.42 -3.47 24.29
C VAL A 306 -1.47 -2.39 24.04
N GLY A 307 -2.75 -2.75 24.17
CA GLY A 307 -3.88 -1.85 23.89
C GLY A 307 -3.90 -0.53 24.66
N GLN A 308 -3.32 -0.51 25.86
CA GLN A 308 -3.15 0.70 26.66
C GLN A 308 -2.15 1.69 26.04
N ASP A 309 -1.22 1.18 25.24
CA ASP A 309 -0.25 1.98 24.50
C ASP A 309 -0.92 2.62 23.27
N PHE A 310 -1.56 1.78 22.45
CA PHE A 310 -2.20 2.16 21.18
C PHE A 310 -3.36 1.22 20.83
N PHE A 311 -4.31 1.68 20.01
CA PHE A 311 -5.36 0.86 19.36
C PHE A 311 -6.35 0.09 20.27
N GLY A 312 -6.29 0.26 21.60
CA GLY A 312 -7.23 -0.38 22.53
C GLY A 312 -7.21 -1.90 22.38
N ASP A 313 -8.38 -2.55 22.47
CA ASP A 313 -8.49 -4.01 22.48
C ASP A 313 -8.01 -4.71 21.18
N GLN A 314 -7.75 -3.95 20.12
CA GLN A 314 -7.24 -4.48 18.85
C GLN A 314 -5.75 -4.82 18.93
N LEU A 315 -4.98 -4.12 19.78
CA LEU A 315 -3.57 -4.41 20.01
C LEU A 315 -3.39 -5.14 21.33
N PHE A 316 -2.74 -6.30 21.29
CA PHE A 316 -2.54 -7.11 22.47
C PHE A 316 -1.21 -7.86 22.40
N ALA A 317 -0.73 -8.28 23.57
CA ALA A 317 0.44 -9.13 23.68
C ALA A 317 0.12 -10.56 23.23
N ILE A 318 1.07 -11.17 22.53
CA ILE A 318 1.09 -12.57 22.14
C ILE A 318 1.73 -13.37 23.27
N THR A 319 0.96 -14.24 23.89
CA THR A 319 1.36 -15.08 25.03
C THR A 319 1.40 -16.56 24.72
N ASP A 320 0.74 -16.96 23.63
CA ASP A 320 0.50 -18.36 23.26
C ASP A 320 0.10 -18.46 21.77
N LYS A 321 -0.12 -19.68 21.29
CA LYS A 321 -0.54 -19.93 19.91
C LYS A 321 -1.90 -19.28 19.60
N SER A 322 -2.81 -19.26 20.56
CA SER A 322 -4.18 -18.74 20.36
C SER A 322 -4.18 -17.25 20.07
N THR A 323 -3.48 -16.48 20.91
CA THR A 323 -3.26 -15.04 20.73
C THR A 323 -2.47 -14.76 19.45
N ALA A 324 -1.46 -15.57 19.10
CA ALA A 324 -0.74 -15.46 17.82
C ALA A 324 -1.68 -15.61 16.62
N LEU A 325 -2.53 -16.63 16.60
CA LEU A 325 -3.49 -16.86 15.52
C LEU A 325 -4.57 -15.79 15.47
N LYS A 326 -4.99 -15.24 16.62
CA LYS A 326 -5.90 -14.09 16.68
C LYS A 326 -5.29 -12.86 16.00
N ALA A 327 -4.02 -12.56 16.28
CA ALA A 327 -3.33 -11.41 15.68
C ALA A 327 -3.23 -11.55 14.16
N LEU A 328 -2.87 -12.75 13.66
CA LEU A 328 -2.82 -13.03 12.23
C LEU A 328 -4.20 -12.93 11.57
N ALA A 329 -5.26 -13.40 12.23
CA ALA A 329 -6.62 -13.25 11.75
C ALA A 329 -7.01 -11.76 11.61
N THR A 330 -6.69 -10.92 12.60
CA THR A 330 -6.93 -9.47 12.53
C THR A 330 -6.23 -8.82 11.33
N ILE A 331 -4.98 -9.17 11.07
CA ILE A 331 -4.21 -8.62 9.93
C ILE A 331 -4.88 -9.00 8.60
N ILE A 332 -5.18 -10.30 8.41
CA ILE A 332 -5.81 -10.81 7.18
C ILE A 332 -7.20 -10.21 6.97
N GLU A 333 -8.03 -10.16 8.01
CA GLU A 333 -9.40 -9.65 7.92
C GLU A 333 -9.48 -8.16 7.60
N GLN A 334 -8.52 -7.36 8.07
CA GLN A 334 -8.49 -5.92 7.82
C GLN A 334 -7.86 -5.56 6.47
N GLY A 335 -6.77 -6.23 6.08
CA GLY A 335 -6.10 -6.02 4.80
C GLY A 335 -6.94 -6.49 3.60
N GLU A 336 -6.91 -7.79 3.34
CA GLU A 336 -7.57 -8.39 2.16
C GLU A 336 -9.10 -8.41 2.29
N GLY A 337 -9.59 -8.51 3.53
CA GLY A 337 -10.98 -8.84 3.81
C GLY A 337 -11.27 -10.32 3.57
N ASN A 338 -12.34 -10.82 4.18
CA ASN A 338 -13.11 -11.90 3.58
C ASN A 338 -14.26 -11.25 2.79
N LEU A 339 -14.89 -11.95 1.84
CA LEU A 339 -16.06 -11.44 1.07
C LEU A 339 -17.26 -10.98 1.94
N SER A 340 -17.15 -11.04 3.27
CA SER A 340 -18.16 -10.68 4.27
C SER A 340 -17.74 -9.61 5.29
N VAL A 341 -16.54 -8.99 5.20
CA VAL A 341 -16.17 -7.84 6.07
C VAL A 341 -16.43 -6.54 5.33
N GLU A 342 -17.43 -5.78 5.77
CA GLU A 342 -17.58 -4.38 5.36
C GLU A 342 -16.36 -3.58 5.87
N ASP A 343 -15.69 -2.86 4.97
CA ASP A 343 -14.56 -1.94 5.22
C ASP A 343 -13.13 -2.53 5.31
N SER A 344 -12.81 -3.61 4.59
CA SER A 344 -11.41 -4.01 4.35
C SER A 344 -10.64 -2.98 3.50
N HIS A 345 -9.30 -3.03 3.51
CA HIS A 345 -8.48 -2.12 2.72
C HIS A 345 -8.83 -2.20 1.23
N TYR A 346 -8.94 -3.41 0.67
CA TYR A 346 -9.35 -3.63 -0.72
C TYR A 346 -10.69 -2.95 -1.05
N GLU A 347 -11.70 -3.12 -0.17
CA GLU A 347 -13.02 -2.52 -0.37
C GLU A 347 -12.97 -0.99 -0.29
N VAL A 348 -12.21 -0.42 0.65
CA VAL A 348 -12.04 1.03 0.76
C VAL A 348 -11.35 1.60 -0.48
N PHE A 349 -10.28 0.96 -0.97
CA PHE A 349 -9.61 1.36 -2.20
C PHE A 349 -10.51 1.22 -3.43
N SER A 350 -11.28 0.13 -3.53
CA SER A 350 -12.27 -0.09 -4.60
C SER A 350 -13.36 0.99 -4.63
N LYS A 351 -13.87 1.38 -3.45
CA LYS A 351 -14.83 2.49 -3.29
C LYS A 351 -14.20 3.82 -3.73
N LEU A 352 -12.94 4.09 -3.36
CA LEU A 352 -12.22 5.29 -3.80
C LEU A 352 -11.95 5.29 -5.31
N TYR A 353 -11.60 4.14 -5.88
CA TYR A 353 -11.34 3.95 -7.30
C TYR A 353 -12.57 4.22 -8.16
N SER A 354 -13.73 3.76 -7.69
CA SER A 354 -15.02 3.95 -8.37
C SER A 354 -15.68 5.30 -8.07
N GLY A 355 -15.21 6.00 -7.04
CA GLY A 355 -15.74 7.28 -6.58
C GLY A 355 -15.19 8.49 -7.36
N PRO A 356 -15.67 9.71 -7.04
CA PRO A 356 -15.12 10.93 -7.62
C PRO A 356 -13.67 11.13 -7.17
N SER A 357 -12.78 11.45 -8.11
CA SER A 357 -11.39 11.77 -7.80
C SER A 357 -11.30 13.10 -7.04
N PRO A 358 -10.59 13.17 -5.90
CA PRO A 358 -10.38 14.44 -5.20
C PRO A 358 -9.38 15.33 -5.95
N ASP A 359 -9.37 16.61 -5.61
CA ASP A 359 -8.28 17.50 -6.03
C ASP A 359 -6.99 17.15 -5.28
N VAL A 360 -5.88 17.07 -6.00
CA VAL A 360 -4.58 16.64 -5.49
C VAL A 360 -3.50 17.66 -5.85
N TYR A 361 -2.46 17.73 -5.02
CA TYR A 361 -1.22 18.41 -5.36
C TYR A 361 -0.46 17.61 -6.42
N LYS A 362 0.27 18.31 -7.29
CA LYS A 362 1.12 17.69 -8.31
C LYS A 362 2.45 17.25 -7.70
N ALA A 363 2.38 16.27 -6.81
CA ALA A 363 3.55 15.70 -6.15
C ALA A 363 4.39 14.85 -7.12
N PRO A 364 5.72 14.83 -6.99
CA PRO A 364 6.60 14.01 -7.80
C PRO A 364 6.34 12.51 -7.58
N VAL A 365 6.87 11.68 -8.48
CA VAL A 365 6.82 10.22 -8.33
C VAL A 365 8.19 9.76 -7.83
N ASN A 366 8.21 9.02 -6.72
CA ASN A 366 9.42 8.54 -6.03
C ASN A 366 10.47 9.64 -5.80
N PRO A 367 10.11 10.79 -5.19
CA PRO A 367 11.09 11.82 -4.91
C PRO A 367 12.21 11.28 -4.01
N LYS A 368 13.41 11.78 -4.24
CA LYS A 368 14.55 11.62 -3.37
C LYS A 368 14.95 12.94 -2.77
N THR A 369 15.49 12.90 -1.55
CA THR A 369 15.93 14.15 -0.92
C THR A 369 17.03 14.83 -1.74
N GLU A 370 17.89 14.07 -2.43
CA GLU A 370 18.86 14.60 -3.41
C GLU A 370 18.23 15.38 -4.58
N ASP A 371 16.98 15.09 -4.95
CA ASP A 371 16.27 15.82 -6.01
C ASP A 371 16.04 17.29 -5.66
N TYR A 372 16.10 17.63 -4.37
CA TYR A 372 15.81 18.95 -3.84
C TYR A 372 17.04 19.81 -3.59
N GLU A 373 18.27 19.33 -3.83
CA GLU A 373 19.52 20.04 -3.52
C GLU A 373 19.62 21.48 -4.06
N LEU A 374 18.94 21.78 -5.17
CA LEU A 374 18.92 23.09 -5.79
C LEU A 374 18.05 24.13 -5.05
N ASP A 375 17.14 23.67 -4.20
CA ASP A 375 16.33 24.51 -3.33
C ASP A 375 16.73 24.25 -1.86
N PRO A 376 17.55 25.11 -1.24
CA PRO A 376 18.07 24.88 0.10
C PRO A 376 16.98 24.70 1.16
N TYR A 377 15.82 25.34 1.00
CA TYR A 377 14.74 25.26 1.98
C TYR A 377 14.00 23.93 1.86
N VAL A 378 13.56 23.58 0.66
CA VAL A 378 12.91 22.29 0.39
C VAL A 378 13.83 21.12 0.75
N TYR A 379 15.11 21.22 0.42
CA TYR A 379 16.12 20.22 0.75
C TYR A 379 16.22 19.98 2.27
N ARG A 380 16.26 21.06 3.07
CA ARG A 380 16.33 20.95 4.54
C ARG A 380 15.04 20.45 5.17
N LEU A 381 13.88 20.82 4.61
CA LEU A 381 12.60 20.22 5.03
C LEU A 381 12.58 18.72 4.77
N SER A 382 13.07 18.26 3.61
CA SER A 382 13.11 16.85 3.25
C SER A 382 14.08 16.06 4.14
N LEU A 383 15.30 16.59 4.37
CA LEU A 383 16.24 16.03 5.35
C LEU A 383 15.64 15.93 6.76
N SER A 384 14.90 16.95 7.20
CA SER A 384 14.21 16.94 8.49
C SER A 384 13.16 15.84 8.57
N TYR A 385 12.40 15.64 7.49
CA TYR A 385 11.40 14.59 7.38
C TYR A 385 12.03 13.20 7.45
N ASP A 386 13.07 12.94 6.66
CA ASP A 386 13.77 11.65 6.63
C ASP A 386 14.44 11.32 7.98
N ALA A 387 15.04 12.33 8.63
CA ALA A 387 15.59 12.18 9.98
C ALA A 387 14.50 11.83 11.00
N ALA A 388 13.34 12.49 10.94
CA ALA A 388 12.20 12.20 11.81
C ALA A 388 11.62 10.80 11.55
N TYR A 389 11.52 10.39 10.29
CA TYR A 389 11.04 9.06 9.89
C TYR A 389 11.99 7.98 10.41
N CYS A 390 13.30 8.12 10.18
CA CYS A 390 14.30 7.19 10.71
C CYS A 390 14.30 7.15 12.23
N TYR A 391 14.10 8.28 12.91
CA TYR A 391 14.00 8.35 14.36
C TYR A 391 12.75 7.64 14.89
N LEU A 392 11.62 7.74 14.18
CA LEU A 392 10.41 6.96 14.46
C LEU A 392 10.68 5.46 14.35
N LEU A 393 11.27 5.00 13.25
CA LEU A 393 11.60 3.58 13.05
C LEU A 393 12.52 3.05 14.16
N GLN A 394 13.53 3.84 14.52
CA GLN A 394 14.46 3.50 15.59
C GLN A 394 13.77 3.47 16.97
N THR A 395 12.76 4.31 17.19
CA THR A 395 11.98 4.35 18.43
C THR A 395 11.05 3.13 18.52
N ILE A 396 10.33 2.79 17.44
CA ILE A 396 9.44 1.62 17.36
C ILE A 396 10.21 0.33 17.64
N GLN A 397 11.35 0.12 16.97
CA GLN A 397 12.13 -1.12 17.18
C GLN A 397 12.59 -1.30 18.62
N ARG A 398 12.84 -0.20 19.36
CA ARG A 398 13.32 -0.24 20.73
C ARG A 398 12.23 -0.62 21.72
N VAL A 399 10.97 -0.34 21.40
CA VAL A 399 9.85 -0.78 22.24
C VAL A 399 9.90 -2.30 22.44
N TRP A 400 10.19 -3.08 21.39
CA TRP A 400 10.36 -4.54 21.50
C TRP A 400 11.65 -5.00 22.20
N GLN A 401 12.55 -4.09 22.54
CA GLN A 401 13.86 -4.38 23.14
C GLN A 401 13.99 -3.82 24.57
N THR A 402 13.03 -3.01 25.03
CA THR A 402 13.10 -2.31 26.31
C THR A 402 12.16 -2.92 27.34
N GLU A 403 12.73 -3.56 28.36
CA GLU A 403 12.01 -4.10 29.52
C GLU A 403 11.69 -3.04 30.57
N ASN A 404 12.52 -1.98 30.68
CA ASN A 404 12.33 -0.94 31.68
C ASN A 404 11.05 -0.14 31.37
N ILE A 405 10.10 -0.16 32.31
CA ILE A 405 8.78 0.47 32.15
C ILE A 405 8.88 1.99 31.91
N SER A 406 9.79 2.69 32.61
CA SER A 406 9.93 4.14 32.46
C SER A 406 10.47 4.50 31.08
N ASP A 407 11.51 3.82 30.64
CA ASP A 407 12.11 4.04 29.32
C ASP A 407 11.11 3.68 28.21
N ARG A 408 10.35 2.59 28.40
CA ARG A 408 9.29 2.17 27.49
C ARG A 408 8.18 3.23 27.37
N LEU A 409 7.69 3.77 28.48
CA LEU A 409 6.69 4.86 28.44
C LEU A 409 7.20 6.09 27.69
N GLN A 410 8.51 6.39 27.82
CA GLN A 410 9.14 7.46 27.07
C GLN A 410 9.17 7.17 25.56
N LEU A 411 9.50 5.94 25.16
CA LEU A 411 9.46 5.51 23.75
C LEU A 411 8.05 5.61 23.15
N LEU A 412 7.02 5.19 23.89
CA LEU A 412 5.63 5.28 23.43
C LEU A 412 5.17 6.73 23.24
N ARG A 413 5.54 7.62 24.17
CA ARG A 413 5.30 9.07 24.04
C ARG A 413 6.03 9.65 22.84
N ASN A 414 7.30 9.25 22.63
CA ASN A 414 8.06 9.66 21.45
C ASN A 414 7.35 9.24 20.16
N ILE A 415 6.88 7.99 20.05
CA ILE A 415 6.17 7.50 18.84
C ILE A 415 4.99 8.41 18.50
N HIS A 416 4.13 8.70 19.48
CA HIS A 416 2.98 9.59 19.27
C HIS A 416 3.41 11.02 18.90
N GLY A 417 4.41 11.56 19.60
CA GLY A 417 4.93 12.91 19.35
C GLY A 417 5.59 13.07 18.00
N ILE A 418 6.40 12.09 17.57
CA ILE A 418 7.04 12.13 16.25
C ILE A 418 6.00 12.07 15.14
N MET A 419 5.02 11.16 15.20
CA MET A 419 4.00 11.02 14.16
C MET A 419 3.12 12.28 14.04
N SER A 420 2.59 12.77 15.17
CA SER A 420 1.57 13.82 15.18
C SER A 420 2.18 15.22 15.18
N SER A 421 3.26 15.43 15.92
CA SER A 421 3.82 16.76 16.17
C SER A 421 5.06 17.06 15.32
N VAL A 422 5.66 16.08 14.64
CA VAL A 422 6.85 16.31 13.79
C VAL A 422 6.61 15.91 12.33
N LEU A 423 6.35 14.63 12.06
CA LEU A 423 6.18 14.12 10.69
C LEU A 423 4.98 14.75 9.98
N THR A 424 3.82 14.82 10.65
CA THR A 424 2.61 15.39 10.03
C THR A 424 2.83 16.86 9.62
N PRO A 425 3.29 17.78 10.51
CA PRO A 425 3.58 19.15 10.12
C PRO A 425 4.64 19.27 9.01
N LEU A 426 5.72 18.48 9.07
CA LEU A 426 6.77 18.51 8.03
C LEU A 426 6.24 18.04 6.67
N ALA A 427 5.39 17.00 6.63
CA ALA A 427 4.76 16.57 5.38
C ALA A 427 3.82 17.64 4.80
N GLU A 428 3.01 18.29 5.65
CA GLU A 428 2.13 19.38 5.22
C GLU A 428 2.92 20.59 4.73
N LEU A 429 4.07 20.89 5.35
CA LEU A 429 4.97 21.95 4.87
C LEU A 429 5.58 21.61 3.51
N LEU A 430 6.14 20.39 3.37
CA LEU A 430 6.76 19.93 2.12
C LEU A 430 5.79 19.98 0.94
N ILE A 431 4.57 19.45 1.11
CA ILE A 431 3.59 19.38 0.01
C ILE A 431 3.11 20.76 -0.45
N GLN A 432 3.27 21.79 0.38
CA GLN A 432 2.92 23.19 0.06
C GLN A 432 4.05 23.93 -0.67
N GLN A 433 5.29 23.41 -0.65
CA GLN A 433 6.39 24.07 -1.34
C GLN A 433 6.32 23.82 -2.84
N GLU A 434 6.30 24.89 -3.64
CA GLU A 434 6.44 24.79 -5.09
C GLU A 434 7.84 24.29 -5.45
N PHE A 435 7.90 23.28 -6.31
CA PHE A 435 9.17 22.74 -6.78
C PHE A 435 9.05 22.23 -8.20
N LYS A 436 9.91 22.73 -9.11
CA LYS A 436 9.84 22.48 -10.56
C LYS A 436 8.41 22.77 -11.08
N ASP A 437 7.79 21.85 -11.82
CA ASP A 437 6.44 22.00 -12.38
C ASP A 437 5.32 21.52 -11.42
N GLY A 438 5.59 21.36 -10.13
CA GLY A 438 4.67 20.80 -9.14
C GLY A 438 5.00 21.27 -7.73
N CYS A 439 4.90 20.36 -6.75
CA CYS A 439 5.29 20.61 -5.37
C CYS A 439 6.40 19.66 -4.90
N ALA A 440 7.02 19.96 -3.77
CA ALA A 440 7.84 18.99 -3.05
C ALA A 440 6.96 17.98 -2.30
N ALA A 441 7.54 16.90 -1.80
CA ALA A 441 6.82 15.87 -1.05
C ALA A 441 7.78 15.06 -0.17
N PRO A 442 7.26 14.33 0.83
CA PRO A 442 8.09 13.47 1.69
C PRO A 442 8.77 12.32 0.94
N CYS A 443 10.08 12.14 1.13
CA CYS A 443 10.86 11.11 0.42
C CYS A 443 10.86 9.75 1.13
N PHE A 444 10.77 9.74 2.47
CA PHE A 444 10.92 8.54 3.29
C PHE A 444 12.29 7.86 3.10
N ASP A 445 13.32 8.65 2.76
CA ASP A 445 14.65 8.11 2.55
C ASP A 445 15.33 7.76 3.89
N TYR A 446 16.38 6.95 3.78
CA TYR A 446 17.25 6.66 4.91
C TYR A 446 18.07 7.91 5.27
N TYR A 447 18.05 8.30 6.54
CA TYR A 447 18.86 9.38 7.09
C TYR A 447 19.95 8.86 8.04
N PRO A 448 21.19 9.39 8.01
CA PRO A 448 21.70 10.35 7.03
C PRO A 448 21.84 9.70 5.65
N MET A 449 21.68 10.49 4.58
CA MET A 449 21.94 9.99 3.22
C MET A 449 23.38 9.48 3.13
N GLN A 450 23.60 8.32 2.48
CA GLN A 450 24.92 7.68 2.39
C GLN A 450 25.29 7.35 0.94
N ASP A 451 26.47 7.79 0.51
CA ASP A 451 27.02 7.60 -0.85
C ASP A 451 27.52 6.17 -1.17
N SER A 452 27.06 5.15 -0.43
CA SER A 452 27.48 3.73 -0.45
C SER A 452 28.60 3.29 0.51
N VAL A 453 28.52 2.01 0.87
CA VAL A 453 29.33 1.20 1.81
C VAL A 453 29.02 1.43 3.29
N ALA A 454 27.94 0.77 3.73
CA ALA A 454 27.62 0.36 5.10
C ALA A 454 28.31 1.16 6.22
N ARG A 455 27.75 2.32 6.57
CA ARG A 455 27.96 2.91 7.89
C ARG A 455 26.76 2.58 8.77
N ASN A 456 27.07 2.17 10.00
CA ASN A 456 26.07 1.72 10.96
C ASN A 456 24.99 2.80 11.19
N PRO A 457 23.74 2.39 11.47
CA PRO A 457 22.70 3.31 11.94
C PRO A 457 23.23 4.22 13.04
N LEU A 458 22.89 5.51 12.97
CA LEU A 458 23.21 6.46 14.05
C LEU A 458 22.63 5.95 15.38
N VAL A 459 23.38 6.10 16.47
CA VAL A 459 22.81 5.83 17.80
C VAL A 459 21.73 6.89 18.12
N PRO A 460 20.79 6.63 19.04
CA PRO A 460 19.61 7.47 19.13
C PRO A 460 19.87 8.91 19.55
N VAL A 461 20.85 9.13 20.42
CA VAL A 461 21.27 10.48 20.80
C VAL A 461 21.82 11.25 19.59
N GLU A 462 22.50 10.59 18.67
CA GLU A 462 23.03 11.22 17.46
C GLU A 462 21.91 11.50 16.45
N LEU A 463 20.99 10.56 16.25
CA LEU A 463 19.86 10.72 15.34
C LEU A 463 18.89 11.80 15.82
N HIS A 464 18.59 11.85 17.13
CA HIS A 464 17.79 12.91 17.76
C HIS A 464 18.42 14.29 17.56
N LYS A 465 19.73 14.44 17.84
CA LYS A 465 20.46 15.70 17.61
C LYS A 465 20.49 16.08 16.13
N ALA A 466 20.61 15.09 15.25
CA ALA A 466 20.61 15.33 13.82
C ALA A 466 19.25 15.83 13.35
N LEU A 467 18.15 15.23 13.80
CA LEU A 467 16.79 15.71 13.55
C LEU A 467 16.62 17.18 14.00
N ALA A 468 16.97 17.51 15.25
CA ALA A 468 16.85 18.88 15.76
C ALA A 468 17.66 19.88 14.91
N ARG A 469 18.88 19.48 14.50
CA ARG A 469 19.76 20.29 13.64
C ARG A 469 19.20 20.49 12.24
N GLU A 470 18.60 19.48 11.61
CA GLU A 470 18.00 19.65 10.28
C GLU A 470 16.80 20.59 10.33
N VAL A 471 15.97 20.49 11.37
CA VAL A 471 14.83 21.40 11.57
C VAL A 471 15.30 22.83 11.81
N GLU A 472 16.35 23.03 12.60
CA GLU A 472 16.99 24.33 12.79
C GLU A 472 17.59 24.89 11.49
N ALA A 473 18.24 24.04 10.71
CA ALA A 473 18.78 24.42 9.41
C ALA A 473 17.67 24.83 8.45
N ALA A 474 16.54 24.11 8.43
CA ALA A 474 15.35 24.48 7.66
C ALA A 474 14.79 25.84 8.11
N ALA A 475 14.67 26.09 9.41
CA ALA A 475 14.21 27.37 9.95
C ALA A 475 15.14 28.54 9.58
N THR A 476 16.46 28.28 9.48
CA THR A 476 17.47 29.29 9.15
C THR A 476 17.39 29.73 7.69
N VAL A 477 17.10 28.79 6.78
CA VAL A 477 17.00 29.06 5.33
C VAL A 477 15.57 29.33 4.86
N ALA A 478 14.58 29.22 5.77
CA ALA A 478 13.21 29.60 5.49
C ALA A 478 13.14 31.08 5.02
N PRO A 479 12.28 31.42 4.06
CA PRO A 479 12.16 32.78 3.55
C PRO A 479 11.90 33.80 4.69
N SER A 480 12.58 34.94 4.66
CA SER A 480 12.60 35.88 5.81
C SER A 480 11.37 36.81 5.87
N ASP A 481 10.91 37.12 7.08
CA ASP A 481 9.80 38.06 7.35
C ASP A 481 9.99 39.46 6.73
N ASN A 482 11.24 39.92 6.59
CA ASN A 482 11.55 41.23 6.02
C ASN A 482 11.43 41.27 4.49
N GLU A 483 11.79 40.20 3.79
CA GLU A 483 11.60 40.10 2.34
C GLU A 483 10.13 39.90 1.99
N ILE A 484 9.40 39.16 2.83
CA ILE A 484 7.96 38.95 2.79
C ILE A 484 7.19 40.26 3.02
N GLY A 485 7.54 41.01 4.07
CA GLY A 485 6.92 42.30 4.38
C GLY A 485 7.17 43.34 3.30
N ALA A 486 8.40 43.43 2.78
CA ALA A 486 8.72 44.32 1.67
C ALA A 486 8.01 43.91 0.37
N ALA A 487 7.95 42.61 0.05
CA ALA A 487 7.23 42.11 -1.11
C ALA A 487 5.72 42.32 -1.00
N ALA A 488 5.12 42.08 0.17
CA ALA A 488 3.70 42.33 0.45
C ALA A 488 3.37 43.82 0.37
N GLN A 489 4.22 44.70 0.90
CA GLN A 489 4.08 46.16 0.77
C GLN A 489 4.21 46.63 -0.68
N ILE A 490 5.19 46.12 -1.44
CA ILE A 490 5.37 46.44 -2.87
C ILE A 490 4.17 45.92 -3.69
N ALA A 491 3.68 44.72 -3.39
CA ALA A 491 2.54 44.12 -4.07
C ALA A 491 1.25 44.89 -3.77
N ALA A 492 1.02 45.27 -2.52
CA ALA A 492 -0.14 46.06 -2.11
C ALA A 492 -0.09 47.49 -2.69
N ALA A 493 1.10 48.12 -2.76
CA ALA A 493 1.29 49.41 -3.42
C ALA A 493 1.02 49.33 -4.93
N LYS A 494 1.51 48.29 -5.62
CA LYS A 494 1.19 48.04 -7.04
C LYS A 494 -0.30 47.77 -7.27
N ALA A 495 -0.95 47.05 -6.36
CA ALA A 495 -2.39 46.79 -6.43
C ALA A 495 -3.21 48.09 -6.31
N ALA A 496 -2.81 48.97 -5.39
CA ALA A 496 -3.42 50.29 -5.22
C ALA A 496 -3.24 51.18 -6.47
N ASP A 497 -2.05 51.19 -7.07
CA ASP A 497 -1.78 51.95 -8.30
C ASP A 497 -2.62 51.43 -9.49
N GLY A 498 -2.74 50.11 -9.63
CA GLY A 498 -3.58 49.50 -10.69
C GLY A 498 -5.06 49.86 -10.56
N VAL A 499 -5.58 49.93 -9.33
CA VAL A 499 -6.97 50.35 -9.09
C VAL A 499 -7.17 51.85 -9.33
N LYS A 500 -6.20 52.70 -8.96
CA LYS A 500 -6.23 54.14 -9.25
C LYS A 500 -6.27 54.41 -10.76
N ASP A 501 -5.45 53.70 -11.55
CA ASP A 501 -5.45 53.82 -13.03
C ASP A 501 -6.77 53.31 -13.64
N ALA A 502 -7.31 52.20 -13.16
CA ALA A 502 -8.62 51.68 -13.59
C ALA A 502 -9.78 52.64 -13.25
N SER A 503 -9.77 53.22 -12.06
CA SER A 503 -10.77 54.19 -11.58
C SER A 503 -10.75 55.48 -12.40
N ALA A 504 -9.58 56.05 -12.65
CA ALA A 504 -9.41 57.24 -13.46
C ALA A 504 -9.94 57.05 -14.89
N LYS A 505 -9.64 55.91 -15.51
CA LYS A 505 -10.09 55.57 -16.87
C LYS A 505 -11.56 55.19 -16.95
N ALA A 506 -12.15 54.67 -15.86
CA ALA A 506 -13.58 54.43 -15.76
C ALA A 506 -14.38 55.75 -15.66
N ASN A 507 -13.85 56.77 -14.99
CA ASN A 507 -14.48 58.09 -14.91
C ASN A 507 -14.58 58.80 -16.28
N ASP A 508 -13.67 58.50 -17.22
CA ASP A 508 -13.74 59.02 -18.60
C ASP A 508 -14.81 58.31 -19.46
N ALA A 509 -15.35 57.16 -19.01
CA ALA A 509 -16.31 56.34 -19.73
C ALA A 509 -17.74 56.48 -19.14
N ALA A 510 -18.49 57.48 -19.62
CA ALA A 510 -19.96 57.64 -19.52
C ALA A 510 -20.62 57.30 -18.14
N PRO A 511 -20.93 58.31 -17.30
CA PRO A 511 -21.21 58.14 -15.86
C PRO A 511 -22.57 57.53 -15.44
N GLU A 512 -23.40 57.02 -16.35
CA GLU A 512 -24.84 56.79 -16.05
C GLU A 512 -25.32 55.32 -15.99
N SER A 513 -24.43 54.31 -16.07
CA SER A 513 -24.86 52.90 -15.90
C SER A 513 -24.73 52.39 -14.45
N ALA A 514 -25.64 51.51 -14.03
CA ALA A 514 -25.60 50.89 -12.70
C ALA A 514 -24.31 50.08 -12.45
N ASP A 515 -23.75 49.46 -13.49
CA ASP A 515 -22.47 48.74 -13.44
C ASP A 515 -21.26 49.68 -13.32
N ALA A 516 -21.28 50.85 -14.00
CA ALA A 516 -20.26 51.87 -13.84
C ALA A 516 -20.26 52.47 -12.42
N LYS A 517 -21.45 52.66 -11.82
CA LYS A 517 -21.58 53.11 -10.44
C LYS A 517 -21.01 52.10 -9.45
N LYS A 518 -21.29 50.79 -9.63
CA LYS A 518 -20.71 49.73 -8.80
C LYS A 518 -19.19 49.65 -8.92
N ALA A 519 -18.65 49.77 -10.14
CA ALA A 519 -17.22 49.80 -10.38
C ALA A 519 -16.54 50.95 -9.61
N LYS A 520 -17.16 52.13 -9.61
CA LYS A 520 -16.71 53.30 -8.86
C LYS A 520 -16.74 53.09 -7.34
N ASP A 521 -17.85 52.58 -6.81
CA ASP A 521 -18.00 52.33 -5.36
C ASP A 521 -16.96 51.32 -4.84
N ILE A 522 -16.60 50.32 -5.67
CA ILE A 522 -15.56 49.33 -5.33
C ILE A 522 -14.17 49.97 -5.39
N ALA A 523 -13.87 50.80 -6.39
CA ALA A 523 -12.59 51.47 -6.52
C ALA A 523 -12.31 52.45 -5.36
N GLU A 524 -13.31 53.23 -4.93
CA GLU A 524 -13.19 54.14 -3.79
C GLU A 524 -12.93 53.38 -2.46
N LYS A 525 -13.53 52.19 -2.30
CA LYS A 525 -13.25 51.31 -1.15
C LYS A 525 -11.82 50.79 -1.16
N VAL A 526 -11.32 50.35 -2.31
CA VAL A 526 -9.94 49.86 -2.44
C VAL A 526 -8.93 50.97 -2.13
N GLU A 527 -9.16 52.19 -2.61
CA GLU A 527 -8.29 53.35 -2.35
C GLU A 527 -8.26 53.70 -0.85
N SER A 528 -9.42 53.72 -0.19
CA SER A 528 -9.52 53.93 1.26
C SER A 528 -8.82 52.85 2.09
N VAL A 529 -8.76 51.60 1.61
CA VAL A 529 -8.06 50.51 2.28
C VAL A 529 -6.54 50.62 2.07
N ALA A 530 -6.11 51.01 0.87
CA ALA A 530 -4.71 51.15 0.52
C ALA A 530 -4.00 52.24 1.34
N ASP A 531 -4.64 53.37 1.56
CA ASP A 531 -4.08 54.49 2.34
C ASP A 531 -3.82 54.15 3.83
N GLY A 532 -4.37 53.04 4.33
CA GLY A 532 -4.19 52.57 5.72
C GLY A 532 -3.12 51.49 5.92
N LEU A 533 -2.53 50.95 4.84
CA LEU A 533 -1.67 49.76 4.89
C LEU A 533 -0.34 49.98 5.65
N GLU A 534 0.17 51.21 5.70
CA GLU A 534 1.45 51.53 6.36
C GLU A 534 1.44 51.33 7.89
N THR A 535 0.25 51.17 8.49
CA THR A 535 0.06 51.12 9.96
C THR A 535 -0.41 49.77 10.47
N LYS A 536 -0.56 48.77 9.59
CA LYS A 536 -1.15 47.46 9.91
C LYS A 536 -0.10 46.36 10.03
N ASP A 537 -0.47 45.26 10.68
CA ASP A 537 0.40 44.08 10.76
C ASP A 537 0.46 43.33 9.41
N VAL A 538 1.47 42.46 9.25
CA VAL A 538 1.73 41.75 7.99
C VAL A 538 0.56 40.84 7.58
N ALA A 539 -0.13 40.19 8.53
CA ALA A 539 -1.26 39.32 8.23
C ALA A 539 -2.49 40.12 7.79
N GLU A 540 -2.78 41.25 8.44
CA GLU A 540 -3.83 42.19 8.04
C GLU A 540 -3.55 42.80 6.66
N ILE A 541 -2.31 43.19 6.38
CA ILE A 541 -1.88 43.69 5.05
C ILE A 541 -2.19 42.65 3.96
N VAL A 542 -1.94 41.38 4.25
CA VAL A 542 -2.09 40.28 3.29
C VAL A 542 -3.56 39.93 3.04
N GLU A 543 -4.39 39.85 4.08
CA GLU A 543 -5.84 39.67 3.91
C GLU A 543 -6.46 40.81 3.11
N LEU A 544 -6.05 42.05 3.39
CA LEU A 544 -6.51 43.22 2.66
C LEU A 544 -6.05 43.22 1.21
N ALA A 545 -4.80 42.81 0.93
CA ALA A 545 -4.29 42.69 -0.43
C ALA A 545 -5.06 41.62 -1.26
N ILE A 546 -5.39 40.47 -0.66
CA ILE A 546 -6.24 39.44 -1.30
C ILE A 546 -7.64 39.98 -1.58
N GLN A 547 -8.21 40.72 -0.62
CA GLN A 547 -9.55 41.30 -0.77
C GLN A 547 -9.57 42.37 -1.88
N ILE A 548 -8.56 43.25 -1.92
CA ILE A 548 -8.33 44.20 -3.02
C ILE A 548 -8.22 43.47 -4.36
N GLY A 549 -7.49 42.35 -4.39
CA GLY A 549 -7.41 41.39 -5.49
C GLY A 549 -8.78 41.01 -6.07
N LYS A 550 -9.65 40.49 -5.19
CA LYS A 550 -11.00 40.03 -5.55
C LYS A 550 -11.91 41.16 -6.01
N ASP A 551 -11.85 42.29 -5.32
CA ASP A 551 -12.68 43.46 -5.60
C ASP A 551 -12.29 44.11 -6.94
N ALA A 552 -11.00 44.15 -7.30
CA ALA A 552 -10.54 44.61 -8.61
C ALA A 552 -11.02 43.72 -9.78
N VAL A 553 -11.04 42.39 -9.58
CA VAL A 553 -11.62 41.46 -10.56
C VAL A 553 -13.12 41.75 -10.77
N GLN A 554 -13.84 42.06 -9.69
CA GLN A 554 -15.26 42.42 -9.77
C GLN A 554 -15.47 43.72 -10.55
N VAL A 555 -14.60 44.72 -10.37
CA VAL A 555 -14.59 45.96 -11.18
C VAL A 555 -14.45 45.65 -12.67
N ALA A 556 -13.47 44.84 -13.06
CA ALA A 556 -13.25 44.47 -14.47
C ALA A 556 -14.46 43.77 -15.10
N ILE A 557 -15.11 42.85 -14.36
CA ILE A 557 -16.32 42.17 -14.81
C ILE A 557 -17.45 43.18 -15.09
N HIS A 558 -17.68 44.12 -14.17
CA HIS A 558 -18.71 45.15 -14.34
C HIS A 558 -18.40 46.10 -15.51
N THR A 559 -17.13 46.49 -15.70
CA THR A 559 -16.70 47.30 -16.85
C THR A 559 -16.91 46.57 -18.19
N GLN A 560 -16.60 45.28 -18.25
CA GLN A 560 -16.81 44.46 -19.45
C GLN A 560 -18.31 44.26 -19.74
N ALA A 561 -19.14 44.07 -18.71
CA ALA A 561 -20.58 43.96 -18.83
C ALA A 561 -21.20 45.26 -19.38
N ALA A 562 -20.77 46.42 -18.87
CA ALA A 562 -21.20 47.73 -19.35
C ALA A 562 -20.91 47.92 -20.85
N ALA A 563 -19.75 47.45 -21.34
CA ALA A 563 -19.37 47.55 -22.76
C ALA A 563 -20.30 46.75 -23.71
N ARG A 564 -20.98 45.70 -23.23
CA ARG A 564 -21.92 44.89 -24.04
C ARG A 564 -23.28 45.56 -24.24
N ILE A 565 -23.65 46.58 -23.46
CA ILE A 565 -24.98 47.20 -23.45
C ILE A 565 -25.14 48.33 -24.51
N GLY A 566 -24.11 48.62 -25.30
CA GLY A 566 -24.24 49.46 -26.50
C GLY A 566 -24.04 50.96 -26.30
N THR A 567 -23.57 51.39 -25.13
CA THR A 567 -22.97 52.72 -24.96
C THR A 567 -21.54 52.69 -25.52
N LYS A 568 -21.08 53.79 -26.15
CA LYS A 568 -19.74 53.94 -26.75
C LYS A 568 -18.63 53.91 -25.68
N ILE A 569 -18.44 52.78 -25.03
CA ILE A 569 -17.33 52.55 -24.12
C ILE A 569 -16.13 52.16 -24.99
N ASN A 570 -15.03 52.87 -24.78
CA ASN A 570 -13.77 52.62 -25.44
C ASN A 570 -13.29 51.20 -25.06
N ILE A 571 -13.45 50.23 -25.97
CA ILE A 571 -13.06 48.82 -25.79
C ILE A 571 -11.61 48.69 -25.28
N LYS A 572 -10.76 49.68 -25.59
CA LYS A 572 -9.40 49.79 -25.07
C LYS A 572 -9.37 49.93 -23.54
N ALA A 573 -10.19 50.81 -22.97
CA ALA A 573 -10.26 51.03 -21.52
C ALA A 573 -10.79 49.81 -20.76
N ALA A 574 -11.78 49.09 -21.33
CA ALA A 574 -12.28 47.86 -20.73
C ALA A 574 -11.24 46.72 -20.74
N ARG A 575 -10.41 46.66 -21.79
CA ARG A 575 -9.32 45.68 -21.89
C ARG A 575 -8.18 46.02 -20.93
N GLU A 576 -7.78 47.28 -20.85
CA GLU A 576 -6.77 47.76 -19.89
C GLU A 576 -7.20 47.54 -18.44
N ALA A 577 -8.48 47.74 -18.11
CA ALA A 577 -9.02 47.47 -16.77
C ALA A 577 -9.02 45.97 -16.42
N ALA A 578 -9.29 45.09 -17.40
CA ALA A 578 -9.19 43.65 -17.22
C ALA A 578 -7.74 43.18 -17.01
N ASP A 579 -6.80 43.74 -17.78
CA ASP A 579 -5.37 43.44 -17.64
C ASP A 579 -4.83 43.90 -16.27
N ALA A 580 -5.26 45.08 -15.79
CA ALA A 580 -4.93 45.57 -14.45
C ALA A 580 -5.50 44.66 -13.34
N ALA A 581 -6.74 44.19 -13.47
CA ALA A 581 -7.35 43.29 -12.50
C ALA A 581 -6.64 41.92 -12.41
N VAL A 582 -6.12 41.41 -13.53
CA VAL A 582 -5.28 40.20 -13.55
C VAL A 582 -3.98 40.44 -12.77
N GLN A 583 -3.29 41.56 -13.01
CA GLN A 583 -2.07 41.92 -12.28
C GLN A 583 -2.31 42.10 -10.76
N VAL A 584 -3.46 42.66 -10.38
CA VAL A 584 -3.87 42.84 -8.98
C VAL A 584 -4.16 41.50 -8.30
N LYS A 585 -4.80 40.56 -9.02
CA LYS A 585 -5.01 39.19 -8.54
C LYS A 585 -3.68 38.45 -8.32
N GLU A 586 -2.78 38.50 -9.29
CA GLU A 586 -1.45 37.88 -9.20
C GLU A 586 -0.63 38.46 -8.04
N ALA A 587 -0.72 39.78 -7.80
CA ALA A 587 -0.06 40.44 -6.68
C ALA A 587 -0.65 40.03 -5.32
N GLY A 588 -1.98 39.87 -5.21
CA GLY A 588 -2.64 39.38 -4.00
C GLY A 588 -2.27 37.92 -3.67
N GLU A 589 -2.14 37.07 -4.70
CA GLU A 589 -1.65 35.69 -4.55
C GLU A 589 -0.18 35.66 -4.07
N ALA A 590 0.67 36.54 -4.60
CA ALA A 590 2.06 36.68 -4.14
C ALA A 590 2.17 37.15 -2.68
N ALA A 591 1.31 38.08 -2.23
CA ALA A 591 1.25 38.53 -0.84
C ALA A 591 0.77 37.41 0.10
N GLY A 592 -0.23 36.63 -0.31
CA GLY A 592 -0.70 35.45 0.42
C GLY A 592 0.39 34.41 0.65
N LYS A 593 1.18 34.13 -0.40
CA LYS A 593 2.33 33.22 -0.33
C LYS A 593 3.40 33.71 0.66
N ALA A 594 3.66 35.02 0.65
CA ALA A 594 4.62 35.65 1.55
C ALA A 594 4.19 35.50 3.03
N ALA A 595 2.92 35.71 3.38
CA ALA A 595 2.43 35.49 4.75
C ALA A 595 2.50 34.03 5.21
N GLY A 596 2.31 33.09 4.28
CA GLY A 596 2.53 31.67 4.52
C GLY A 596 3.93 31.41 5.07
N HIS A 597 4.97 31.92 4.40
CA HIS A 597 6.36 31.69 4.78
C HIS A 597 6.77 32.25 6.16
N ALA A 598 6.22 33.39 6.60
CA ALA A 598 6.44 33.92 7.95
C ALA A 598 5.89 32.97 9.05
N SER A 599 4.77 32.30 8.75
CA SER A 599 4.20 31.25 9.61
C SER A 599 5.06 29.97 9.61
N GLU A 600 5.74 29.65 8.51
CA GLU A 600 6.55 28.44 8.38
C GLU A 600 7.81 28.47 9.26
N LYS A 601 8.55 29.59 9.27
CA LYS A 601 9.74 29.72 10.13
C LYS A 601 9.39 29.57 11.61
N ALA A 602 8.34 30.26 12.06
CA ALA A 602 7.85 30.16 13.43
C ALA A 602 7.33 28.74 13.77
N LEU A 603 6.78 28.01 12.79
CA LEU A 603 6.44 26.61 12.96
C LEU A 603 7.70 25.74 13.14
N LEU A 604 8.74 25.93 12.33
CA LEU A 604 9.99 25.18 12.41
C LEU A 604 10.75 25.45 13.72
N GLU A 605 10.77 26.69 14.20
CA GLU A 605 11.34 27.02 15.52
C GLU A 605 10.57 26.33 16.66
N ARG A 606 9.23 26.30 16.60
CA ARG A 606 8.42 25.55 17.57
C ARG A 606 8.65 24.04 17.48
N LEU A 607 8.81 23.50 16.27
CA LEU A 607 9.13 22.10 16.04
C LEU A 607 10.48 21.74 16.67
N LYS A 608 11.50 22.58 16.48
CA LYS A 608 12.82 22.41 17.11
C LYS A 608 12.69 22.34 18.63
N CYS A 609 12.04 23.32 19.26
CA CYS A 609 11.82 23.30 20.71
C CYS A 609 11.05 22.05 21.15
N TYR A 610 10.03 21.64 20.39
CA TYR A 610 9.30 20.41 20.69
C TYR A 610 10.22 19.18 20.68
N ILE A 611 11.09 19.03 19.66
CA ILE A 611 12.04 17.92 19.54
C ILE A 611 13.02 17.91 20.72
N GLU A 612 13.56 19.06 21.10
CA GLU A 612 14.55 19.17 22.19
C GLU A 612 13.93 18.94 23.57
N ASP A 613 12.73 19.47 23.81
CA ASP A 613 12.09 19.46 25.14
C ASP A 613 11.22 18.23 25.40
N ASN A 614 10.66 17.61 24.35
CA ASN A 614 9.63 16.57 24.48
C ASN A 614 10.04 15.21 23.91
N LEU A 615 11.01 15.15 22.97
CA LEU A 615 11.49 13.89 22.45
C LEU A 615 12.78 13.48 23.16
N TYR A 616 12.75 12.31 23.78
CA TYR A 616 13.88 11.82 24.58
C TYR A 616 14.70 10.86 23.73
N PRO A 617 16.00 11.08 23.50
CA PRO A 617 16.82 10.10 22.80
C PRO A 617 16.82 8.80 23.63
N PRO A 618 16.29 7.69 23.10
CA PRO A 618 16.28 6.46 23.85
C PRO A 618 17.71 5.95 24.07
N TYR A 619 17.97 5.38 25.25
CA TYR A 619 19.30 4.87 25.60
C TYR A 619 19.76 3.71 24.71
#